data_AF-A0A395N7S9-F1
#
_entry.id   AF-A0A395N7S9-F1
#
_cell.length_a   1.000
_cell.length_b   1.000
_cell.length_c   1.000
_cell.angle_alpha   90.00
_cell.angle_beta   90.00
_cell.angle_gamma   90.00
#
_symmetry.space_group_name_H-M   'P 1'
#
loop_
_entity.id
_entity.type
_entity.pdbx_description
1 polymer ?
#
loop_
_entity_poly.entity_id
_entity_poly.type
_entity_poly.pdbx_seq_one_letter_code
_entity_poly.pdbx_strand_id
1 'polypeptide(L)'
;PMVTSIGYNPFYKNTVRSAEVHILHKFSQDFYDAHMRLLILGFIRVEKDYKSLEALIDDINFDCEVAKKSLAREAWGWDKGSKEDAEWFVKPL
;
A
#
# COMPACT_ATOMS: atom_id res chain seq x y z
N PRO A 1 -2.08 8.54 1.03
CA PRO A 1 -2.56 7.23 0.54
C PRO A 1 -1.35 6.31 0.30
N MET A 2 -1.56 5.00 0.14
CA MET A 2 -0.49 4.04 -0.13
C MET A 2 -0.93 2.98 -1.14
N VAL A 3 0.02 2.31 -1.79
CA VAL A 3 -0.17 1.01 -2.44
C VAL A 3 0.69 -0.01 -1.73
N THR A 4 0.25 -1.27 -1.69
CA THR A 4 1.03 -2.35 -1.09
C THR A 4 1.07 -3.57 -2.00
N SER A 5 2.26 -4.13 -2.17
CA SER A 5 2.48 -5.43 -2.79
C SER A 5 2.55 -6.49 -1.69
N ILE A 6 1.75 -7.54 -1.79
CA ILE A 6 1.76 -8.67 -0.88
C ILE A 6 2.07 -9.92 -1.69
N GLY A 7 3.28 -10.44 -1.52
CA GLY A 7 3.83 -11.51 -2.34
C GLY A 7 4.56 -12.56 -1.53
N TYR A 8 5.09 -13.57 -2.21
CA TYR A 8 6.05 -14.51 -1.63
C TYR A 8 7.45 -14.05 -1.99
N ASN A 9 8.41 -14.17 -1.08
CA ASN A 9 9.81 -13.91 -1.40
C ASN A 9 10.45 -15.18 -1.98
N PRO A 10 10.71 -15.26 -3.31
CA PRO A 10 11.22 -16.48 -3.94
C PRO A 10 12.66 -16.80 -3.54
N PHE A 11 13.43 -15.83 -3.03
CA PHE A 11 14.85 -16.02 -2.71
C PHE A 11 15.08 -16.85 -1.44
N TYR A 12 14.11 -16.91 -0.52
CA TYR A 12 14.30 -17.53 0.79
C TYR A 12 13.61 -18.91 0.95
N LYS A 13 12.99 -19.47 -0.10
CA LYS A 13 12.15 -20.70 0.00
C LYS A 13 11.11 -20.65 1.15
N ASN A 14 10.76 -19.45 1.62
CA ASN A 14 9.94 -19.29 2.81
C ASN A 14 8.45 -19.29 2.42
N THR A 15 7.65 -19.96 3.25
CA THR A 15 6.18 -20.02 3.20
C THR A 15 5.51 -18.72 3.67
N VAL A 16 6.29 -17.70 4.00
CA VAL A 16 5.83 -16.45 4.62
C VAL A 16 5.71 -15.36 3.58
N ARG A 17 4.57 -14.66 3.57
CA ARG A 17 4.31 -13.54 2.68
C ARG A 17 5.09 -12.30 3.12
N SER A 18 5.68 -11.59 2.17
CA SER A 18 6.18 -10.23 2.36
C SER A 18 5.07 -9.22 2.08
N ALA A 19 5.14 -8.06 2.75
CA ALA A 19 4.31 -6.90 2.45
C ALA A 19 5.23 -5.70 2.26
N GLU A 20 5.20 -5.13 1.06
CA GLU A 20 5.96 -3.95 0.69
C GLU A 20 4.99 -2.80 0.46
N VAL A 21 5.27 -1.63 1.03
CA VAL A 21 4.37 -0.48 0.99
C VAL A 21 5.06 0.69 0.33
N HIS A 22 4.42 1.24 -0.70
CA HIS A 22 4.79 2.54 -1.25
C HIS A 22 3.80 3.59 -0.75
N ILE A 23 4.26 4.49 0.11
CA ILE A 23 3.48 5.63 0.58
C ILE A 23 3.54 6.71 -0.50
N LEU A 24 2.37 7.19 -0.94
CA LEU A 24 2.25 8.24 -1.95
C LEU A 24 2.47 9.62 -1.30
N HIS A 25 3.62 9.79 -0.65
CA HIS A 25 4.10 11.01 -0.03
C HIS A 25 5.63 11.03 -0.13
N LYS A 26 6.19 12.18 -0.51
CA LYS A 26 7.65 12.36 -0.55
C LYS A 26 8.14 12.75 0.83
N PHE A 27 8.87 11.86 1.48
CA PHE A 27 9.56 12.16 2.74
C PHE A 27 10.90 12.83 2.46
N SER A 28 11.36 13.67 3.39
CA SER A 28 12.69 14.30 3.33
C SER A 28 13.80 13.39 3.85
N GLN A 29 13.44 12.32 4.56
CA GLN A 29 14.37 11.38 5.20
C GLN A 29 13.72 10.00 5.31
N ASP A 30 14.57 8.97 5.47
CA ASP A 30 14.12 7.61 5.75
C ASP A 30 13.56 7.48 7.17
N PHE A 31 12.77 6.43 7.38
CA PHE A 31 12.08 6.14 8.64
C PHE A 31 12.21 4.66 9.04
N TYR A 32 13.41 4.09 8.85
CA TYR A 32 13.72 2.76 9.35
C TYR A 32 13.41 2.63 10.84
N ASP A 33 12.99 1.44 11.26
CA ASP A 33 12.57 1.10 12.63
C ASP A 33 11.31 1.85 13.14
N ALA A 34 10.72 2.75 12.35
CA ALA A 34 9.46 3.38 12.70
C ALA A 34 8.30 2.37 12.60
N HIS A 35 7.41 2.41 13.60
CA HIS A 35 6.17 1.67 13.53
C HIS A 35 5.23 2.27 12.47
N MET A 36 4.67 1.42 11.62
CA MET A 36 3.73 1.81 10.58
C MET A 36 2.40 1.07 10.76
N ARG A 37 1.30 1.83 10.81
CA ARG A 37 -0.06 1.30 10.75
C ARG A 37 -0.59 1.39 9.33
N LEU A 38 -1.19 0.31 8.83
CA LEU A 38 -1.72 0.21 7.48
C LEU A 38 -3.20 -0.13 7.51
N LEU A 39 -3.98 0.45 6.59
CA LEU A 39 -5.35 0.07 6.31
C LEU A 39 -5.47 -0.33 4.86
N ILE A 40 -5.76 -1.60 4.60
CA ILE A 40 -5.95 -2.13 3.24
C ILE A 40 -7.42 -2.05 2.90
N LEU A 41 -7.76 -1.20 1.92
CA LEU A 41 -9.15 -0.85 1.59
C LEU A 41 -9.64 -1.47 0.27
N GLY A 42 -8.75 -2.05 -0.52
CA GLY A 42 -9.12 -2.61 -1.81
C GLY A 42 -8.00 -3.38 -2.47
N PHE A 43 -8.39 -4.21 -3.43
CA PHE A 43 -7.50 -4.99 -4.28
C PHE A 43 -7.43 -4.35 -5.67
N ILE A 44 -6.22 -4.17 -6.19
CA ILE A 44 -6.01 -3.58 -7.52
C ILE A 44 -5.88 -4.69 -8.58
N ARG A 45 -4.92 -5.61 -8.40
CA ARG A 45 -4.62 -6.67 -9.36
C ARG A 45 -3.76 -7.78 -8.73
N VAL A 46 -3.70 -8.92 -9.41
CA VAL A 46 -2.74 -9.99 -9.11
C VAL A 46 -1.32 -9.59 -9.55
N GLU A 47 -0.32 -10.29 -9.03
CA GLU A 47 1.06 -10.21 -9.52
C GLU A 47 1.10 -10.56 -11.02
N LYS A 48 2.01 -9.91 -11.74
CA LYS A 48 2.22 -10.11 -13.18
C LYS A 48 3.70 -10.34 -13.43
N ASP A 49 3.99 -11.14 -14.44
CA ASP A 49 5.34 -11.26 -14.99
C ASP A 49 5.61 -10.12 -15.97
N TYR A 50 6.79 -9.50 -15.85
CA TYR A 50 7.19 -8.37 -16.69
C TYR A 50 8.33 -8.76 -17.62
N LYS A 51 8.23 -8.34 -18.87
CA LYS A 51 9.25 -8.56 -19.90
C LYS A 51 10.33 -7.46 -19.93
N SER A 52 10.09 -6.33 -19.27
CA SER A 52 11.06 -5.24 -19.14
C SER A 52 10.82 -4.45 -17.84
N LEU A 53 11.83 -3.67 -17.44
CA LEU A 53 11.76 -2.80 -16.26
C LEU A 53 10.74 -1.65 -16.49
N GLU A 54 10.68 -1.12 -17.71
CA GLU A 54 9.76 -0.04 -18.08
C GLU A 54 8.31 -0.49 -17.91
N ALA A 55 7.98 -1.70 -18.36
CA ALA A 55 6.63 -2.26 -18.19
C ALA A 55 6.24 -2.43 -16.71
N LEU A 56 7.21 -2.79 -15.85
CA LEU A 56 7.00 -2.86 -14.41
C LEU A 56 6.76 -1.46 -13.81
N ILE A 57 7.59 -0.49 -14.16
CA ILE A 57 7.45 0.90 -13.69
C ILE A 57 6.10 1.48 -14.11
N ASP A 58 5.69 1.27 -15.36
CA ASP A 58 4.42 1.76 -15.89
C ASP A 58 3.22 1.19 -15.13
N ASP A 59 3.22 -0.12 -14.86
CA ASP A 59 2.16 -0.75 -14.08
C ASP A 59 2.14 -0.27 -12.62
N ILE A 60 3.30 -0.08 -11.98
CA ILE A 60 3.37 0.48 -10.61
C ILE A 60 2.81 1.91 -10.57
N ASN A 61 3.16 2.74 -11.56
CA ASN A 61 2.63 4.09 -11.68
C ASN A 61 1.11 4.07 -11.91
N PHE A 62 0.63 3.14 -12.73
CA PHE A 62 -0.79 2.95 -12.96
C PHE A 62 -1.53 2.51 -11.69
N ASP A 63 -0.97 1.58 -10.91
CA ASP A 63 -1.52 1.15 -9.62
C ASP A 63 -1.63 2.33 -8.64
N CYS A 64 -0.62 3.22 -8.62
CA CYS A 64 -0.66 4.45 -7.82
C CYS A 64 -1.81 5.38 -8.25
N GLU A 65 -2.04 5.55 -9.55
CA GLU A 65 -3.16 6.35 -10.06
C GLU A 65 -4.53 5.71 -9.76
N VAL A 66 -4.64 4.39 -9.88
CA VAL A 66 -5.85 3.65 -9.48
C VAL A 66 -6.13 3.84 -8.00
N ALA A 67 -5.13 3.73 -7.13
CA ALA A 67 -5.29 3.95 -5.69
C ALA A 67 -5.74 5.38 -5.38
N LYS A 68 -5.10 6.40 -5.97
CA LYS A 68 -5.51 7.81 -5.81
C LYS A 68 -6.98 8.02 -6.20
N LYS A 69 -7.37 7.57 -7.39
CA LYS A 69 -8.74 7.75 -7.91
C LYS A 69 -9.76 6.96 -7.10
N SER A 70 -9.42 5.74 -6.68
CA SER A 70 -10.31 4.89 -5.90
C SER A 70 -10.58 5.44 -4.50
N LEU A 71 -9.55 5.99 -3.84
CA LEU A 71 -9.67 6.61 -2.52
C LEU A 71 -10.27 8.02 -2.56
N ALA A 72 -10.33 8.65 -3.75
CA ALA A 72 -10.98 9.95 -3.91
C ALA A 72 -12.52 9.90 -3.98
N ARG A 73 -13.12 8.69 -4.10
CA ARG A 73 -14.59 8.57 -4.08
C ARG A 73 -15.11 8.88 -2.68
N GLU A 74 -16.28 9.52 -2.62
CA GLU A 74 -16.87 10.05 -1.37
C GLU A 74 -16.89 9.04 -0.21
N ALA A 75 -17.25 7.79 -0.48
CA ALA A 75 -17.33 6.74 0.54
C ALA A 75 -15.98 6.38 1.22
N TRP A 76 -14.86 6.79 0.64
CA TRP A 76 -13.51 6.52 1.15
C TRP A 76 -12.83 7.76 1.73
N GLY A 77 -13.57 8.86 1.88
CA GLY A 77 -13.09 10.04 2.59
C GLY A 77 -12.67 9.68 4.02
N TRP A 78 -11.57 10.26 4.49
CA TRP A 78 -11.04 10.00 5.84
C TRP A 78 -12.05 10.36 6.95
N ASP A 79 -12.95 11.30 6.66
CA ASP A 79 -14.04 11.77 7.53
C ASP A 79 -15.24 10.81 7.57
N LYS A 80 -15.26 9.77 6.73
CA LYS A 80 -16.35 8.79 6.65
C LYS A 80 -16.12 7.55 7.51
N GLY A 81 -14.90 7.34 8.01
CA GLY A 81 -14.61 6.24 8.94
C GLY A 81 -15.30 6.46 10.28
N SER A 82 -15.84 5.39 10.88
CA SER A 82 -16.39 5.47 12.24
C SER A 82 -15.26 5.77 13.24
N LYS A 83 -15.54 6.59 14.26
CA LYS A 83 -14.54 6.89 15.31
C LYS A 83 -14.14 5.65 16.11
N GLU A 84 -15.05 4.71 16.27
CA GLU A 84 -14.82 3.44 16.95
C GLU A 84 -13.85 2.55 16.16
N ASP A 85 -14.01 2.45 14.84
CA ASP A 85 -13.09 1.69 13.97
C ASP A 85 -11.72 2.36 13.82
N ALA A 86 -11.69 3.70 13.94
CA ALA A 86 -10.46 4.49 13.82
C ALA A 86 -9.63 4.54 15.11
N GLU A 87 -10.18 4.12 16.25
CA GLU A 87 -9.50 4.22 17.55
C GLU A 87 -8.14 3.52 17.51
N TRP A 88 -8.06 2.35 16.86
CA TRP A 88 -6.82 1.58 16.68
C TRP A 88 -5.72 2.36 15.95
N PHE A 89 -6.07 3.28 15.05
CA PHE A 89 -5.09 4.08 14.32
C PHE A 89 -4.43 5.15 15.19
N VAL A 90 -5.06 5.57 16.28
CA VAL A 90 -4.61 6.72 17.09
C VAL A 90 -4.12 6.35 18.49
N LYS A 91 -4.26 5.10 18.94
CA LYS A 91 -3.73 4.63 20.24
C LYS A 91 -2.21 4.76 20.28
N PRO A 92 -1.58 4.98 21.44
CA PRO A 92 -0.14 4.75 21.61
C PRO A 92 0.23 3.34 21.12
N LEU A 93 1.42 3.21 20.53
CA LEU A 93 1.99 1.92 20.10
C LEU A 93 2.62 1.19 21.28
#